data_AF-A0A7V2QHJ3-F1
#
_entry.id   AF-A0A7V2QHJ3-F1
#
_cell.length_a   1.000
_cell.length_b   1.000
_cell.length_c   1.000
_cell.angle_alpha   90.00
_cell.angle_beta   90.00
_cell.angle_gamma   90.00
#
_symmetry.space_group_name_H-M   'P 1'
#
loop_
_entity.id
_entity.type
_entity.pdbx_description
1 polymer ?
#
loop_
_entity_poly.entity_id
_entity_poly.type
_entity_poly.pdbx_seq_one_letter_code
_entity_poly.pdbx_strand_id
1 'polypeptide(L)'
;MPLNRGVIGKKIGPVTTEYTWKDLVLYALGVGAGFDELEYVYENRLKPIPSFAATVGYSLFAEAVALSGINLAGLLHGEHDLILHSPLPPEGDTLATEGRITHMYDRGEGKGALVIVEATTYGSDGRKLFTNIATLFARLDGGFGGEPPPKEVFAFPDREPDFEETQHPSPDQPLVYRLSGDTFALHVDPDFARASGFEGPIMHGLCTHGFACRAVIKHLFPGEPERMARFRVRFSRPLYPGQPIRTQIWKLEEGKALFRTVNLETGEVVLDRGIVEWVSREEAQRRARYGIRFDGRVAVVTGAGRGLGRVYALELAKRGAKVVVNDPGVAPDGSGGTEQVADAVVEEIRALGGEAVPNYDSVATPEGGQRIIQT
;
A
#
# COMPACT_ATOMS: atom_id res chain seq x y z
N MET A 1 -3.12 -31.15 -12.98
CA MET A 1 -3.97 -31.63 -11.85
C MET A 1 -5.13 -30.67 -11.74
N PRO A 2 -6.32 -31.08 -11.30
CA PRO A 2 -7.39 -30.11 -11.08
C PRO A 2 -7.00 -29.11 -10.00
N LEU A 3 -7.38 -27.84 -10.17
CA LEU A 3 -7.20 -26.82 -9.14
C LEU A 3 -7.86 -27.26 -7.83
N ASN A 4 -7.18 -26.99 -6.72
CA ASN A 4 -7.66 -27.32 -5.39
C ASN A 4 -8.68 -26.28 -4.90
N ARG A 5 -9.94 -26.44 -5.28
CA ARG A 5 -11.02 -25.51 -4.87
C ARG A 5 -11.30 -25.50 -3.37
N GLY A 6 -10.87 -26.54 -2.64
CA GLY A 6 -11.09 -26.67 -1.20
C GLY A 6 -10.29 -25.69 -0.34
N VAL A 7 -9.42 -24.86 -0.93
CA VAL A 7 -8.65 -23.82 -0.22
C VAL A 7 -9.27 -22.42 -0.33
N ILE A 8 -10.31 -22.26 -1.16
CA ILE A 8 -11.01 -20.97 -1.30
C ILE A 8 -11.52 -20.53 0.07
N GLY A 9 -11.22 -19.28 0.43
CA GLY A 9 -11.60 -18.66 1.70
C GLY A 9 -10.74 -19.07 2.91
N LYS A 10 -9.84 -20.06 2.80
CA LYS A 10 -8.96 -20.44 3.92
C LYS A 10 -7.87 -19.38 4.15
N LYS A 11 -7.54 -19.14 5.42
CA LYS A 11 -6.49 -18.20 5.83
C LYS A 11 -5.11 -18.75 5.43
N ILE A 12 -4.25 -17.86 4.93
CA ILE A 12 -2.83 -18.05 4.64
C ILE A 12 -2.05 -17.04 5.51
N GLY A 13 -0.96 -17.48 6.14
CA GLY A 13 -0.17 -16.66 7.05
C GLY A 13 -0.72 -16.53 8.48
N PRO A 14 -0.16 -15.63 9.31
CA PRO A 14 0.69 -14.52 8.88
C PRO A 14 2.09 -14.98 8.43
N VAL A 15 2.60 -14.35 7.37
CA VAL A 15 4.00 -14.43 6.94
C VAL A 15 4.68 -13.12 7.31
N THR A 16 5.85 -13.22 7.92
CA THR A 16 6.65 -12.05 8.32
C THR A 16 7.65 -11.68 7.23
N THR A 17 7.76 -10.38 6.94
CA THR A 17 8.75 -9.83 6.01
C THR A 17 9.38 -8.60 6.63
N GLU A 18 10.70 -8.56 6.68
CA GLU A 18 11.45 -7.38 7.13
C GLU A 18 11.99 -6.63 5.93
N TYR A 19 12.03 -5.31 6.02
CA TYR A 19 12.73 -4.47 5.06
C TYR A 19 13.39 -3.29 5.77
N THR A 20 14.40 -2.75 5.12
CA THR A 20 15.15 -1.57 5.55
C THR A 20 15.09 -0.50 4.47
N TRP A 21 15.61 0.69 4.78
CA TRP A 21 15.82 1.73 3.76
C TRP A 21 16.63 1.23 2.54
N LYS A 22 17.53 0.25 2.73
CA LYS A 22 18.34 -0.30 1.62
C LYS A 22 17.48 -1.06 0.61
N ASP A 23 16.48 -1.79 1.09
CA ASP A 23 15.57 -2.56 0.24
C ASP A 23 14.68 -1.62 -0.59
N LEU A 24 14.28 -0.49 0.00
CA LEU A 24 13.56 0.57 -0.71
C LEU A 24 14.42 1.20 -1.81
N VAL A 25 15.68 1.54 -1.53
CA VAL A 25 16.61 2.10 -2.52
C VAL A 25 16.92 1.08 -3.62
N LEU A 26 17.16 -0.19 -3.26
CA LEU A 26 17.38 -1.28 -4.21
C LEU A 26 16.17 -1.46 -5.13
N TYR A 27 14.96 -1.45 -4.58
CA TYR A 27 13.74 -1.49 -5.37
C TYR A 27 13.63 -0.29 -6.31
N ALA A 28 13.86 0.93 -5.80
CA ALA A 28 13.79 2.16 -6.59
C ALA A 28 14.72 2.11 -7.81
N LEU A 29 15.97 1.69 -7.63
CA LEU A 29 16.92 1.45 -8.73
C LEU A 29 16.44 0.33 -9.66
N GLY A 30 15.89 -0.75 -9.09
CA GLY A 30 15.28 -1.87 -9.80
C GLY A 30 14.10 -1.48 -10.69
N VAL A 31 13.44 -0.35 -10.43
CA VAL A 31 12.35 0.20 -11.26
C VAL A 31 12.74 1.51 -11.96
N GLY A 32 14.06 1.75 -12.09
CA GLY A 32 14.64 2.78 -12.93
C GLY A 32 14.71 4.19 -12.33
N ALA A 33 14.55 4.35 -11.01
CA ALA A 33 14.84 5.62 -10.34
C ALA A 33 16.35 5.93 -10.41
N GLY A 34 16.72 7.20 -10.34
CA GLY A 34 18.10 7.65 -10.47
C GLY A 34 18.32 9.06 -9.95
N PHE A 35 19.34 9.75 -10.48
CA PHE A 35 19.73 11.10 -10.03
C PHE A 35 18.63 12.17 -10.22
N ASP A 36 17.69 11.95 -11.14
CA ASP A 36 16.56 12.86 -11.35
C ASP A 36 15.44 12.71 -10.31
N GLU A 37 15.52 11.69 -9.44
CA GLU A 37 14.53 11.39 -8.39
C GLU A 37 15.24 10.97 -7.10
N LEU A 38 16.10 11.86 -6.60
CA LEU A 38 16.91 11.59 -5.41
C LEU A 38 16.07 11.24 -4.17
N GLU A 39 14.81 11.68 -4.08
CA GLU A 39 13.90 11.29 -3.01
C GLU A 39 13.67 9.77 -2.92
N TYR A 40 13.92 8.99 -3.96
CA TYR A 40 13.74 7.53 -3.94
C TYR A 40 15.03 6.75 -3.67
N VAL A 41 16.19 7.39 -3.77
CA VAL A 41 17.50 6.71 -3.70
C VAL A 41 18.43 7.30 -2.65
N TYR A 42 18.06 8.40 -2.00
CA TYR A 42 18.85 9.05 -0.96
C TYR A 42 18.18 8.95 0.41
N GLU A 43 18.81 8.20 1.31
CA GLU A 43 18.32 7.81 2.63
C GLU A 43 17.91 9.00 3.53
N ASN A 44 18.57 10.15 3.39
CA ASN A 44 18.31 11.34 4.23
C ASN A 44 16.94 12.01 3.98
N ARG A 45 16.29 11.70 2.86
CA ARG A 45 14.95 12.23 2.51
C ARG A 45 14.11 11.19 1.77
N LEU A 46 14.35 9.93 2.09
CA LEU A 46 13.80 8.80 1.37
C LEU A 46 12.27 8.78 1.44
N LYS A 47 11.64 8.61 0.29
CA LYS A 47 10.22 8.33 0.15
C LYS A 47 10.04 6.97 -0.50
N PRO A 48 9.32 6.02 0.12
CA PRO A 48 9.05 4.74 -0.52
C PRO A 48 8.22 4.90 -1.80
N ILE A 49 8.65 4.28 -2.89
CA ILE A 49 7.79 4.15 -4.08
C ILE A 49 6.66 3.19 -3.73
N PRO A 50 5.38 3.57 -3.88
CA PRO A 50 4.26 2.77 -3.37
C PRO A 50 4.20 1.35 -3.94
N SER A 51 4.64 1.15 -5.18
CA SER A 51 4.67 -0.16 -5.82
C SER A 51 5.66 -1.16 -5.20
N PHE A 52 6.54 -0.74 -4.27
CA PHE A 52 7.30 -1.67 -3.43
C PHE A 52 6.38 -2.61 -2.64
N ALA A 53 5.19 -2.15 -2.26
CA ALA A 53 4.21 -2.97 -1.56
C ALA A 53 3.82 -4.26 -2.31
N ALA A 54 3.95 -4.29 -3.63
CA ALA A 54 3.69 -5.48 -4.44
C ALA A 54 4.74 -6.60 -4.25
N THR A 55 5.96 -6.26 -3.78
CA THR A 55 7.05 -7.24 -3.59
C THR A 55 7.01 -7.91 -2.21
N VAL A 56 6.50 -7.21 -1.19
CA VAL A 56 6.45 -7.69 0.21
C VAL A 56 5.66 -9.00 0.35
N GLY A 57 4.64 -9.22 -0.48
CA GLY A 57 3.77 -10.40 -0.39
C GLY A 57 4.31 -11.69 -1.01
N TYR A 58 5.53 -11.69 -1.56
CA TYR A 58 6.01 -12.80 -2.41
C TYR A 58 5.89 -14.19 -1.77
N SER A 59 6.30 -14.34 -0.51
CA SER A 59 6.22 -15.61 0.22
C SER A 59 4.77 -16.08 0.43
N LEU A 60 3.85 -15.17 0.73
CA LEU A 60 2.43 -15.50 0.84
C LEU A 60 1.85 -15.90 -0.52
N PHE A 61 2.22 -15.22 -1.59
CA PHE A 61 1.82 -15.59 -2.95
C PHE A 61 2.35 -16.98 -3.33
N ALA A 62 3.60 -17.30 -3.01
CA ALA A 62 4.16 -18.63 -3.25
C ALA A 62 3.38 -19.73 -2.50
N GLU A 63 2.98 -19.48 -1.25
CA GLU A 63 2.13 -20.39 -0.48
C GLU A 63 0.74 -20.54 -1.12
N ALA A 64 0.13 -19.43 -1.57
CA ALA A 64 -1.14 -19.48 -2.29
C ALA A 64 -1.04 -20.30 -3.59
N VAL A 65 0.03 -20.13 -4.37
CA VAL A 65 0.27 -20.93 -5.57
C VAL A 65 0.37 -22.41 -5.21
N ALA A 66 1.17 -22.77 -4.20
CA ALA A 66 1.31 -24.15 -3.76
C ALA A 66 -0.03 -24.77 -3.31
N LEU A 67 -0.81 -24.04 -2.52
CA LEU A 67 -2.12 -24.49 -2.02
C LEU A 67 -3.17 -24.63 -3.12
N SER A 68 -3.12 -23.75 -4.14
CA SER A 68 -4.08 -23.73 -5.24
C SER A 68 -3.97 -24.93 -6.18
N GLY A 69 -2.82 -25.60 -6.22
CA GLY A 69 -2.57 -26.70 -7.15
C GLY A 69 -2.43 -26.28 -8.62
N ILE A 70 -2.16 -24.99 -8.90
CA ILE A 70 -1.91 -24.49 -10.26
C ILE A 70 -0.75 -25.27 -10.91
N ASN A 71 -0.89 -25.58 -12.19
CA ASN A 71 0.22 -26.06 -13.00
C ASN A 71 1.23 -24.92 -13.23
N LEU A 72 2.40 -25.01 -12.58
CA LEU A 72 3.44 -23.99 -12.65
C LEU A 72 3.91 -23.68 -14.08
N ALA A 73 3.89 -24.64 -15.00
CA ALA A 73 4.24 -24.40 -16.40
C ALA A 73 3.24 -23.47 -17.12
N GLY A 74 2.01 -23.39 -16.62
CA GLY A 74 0.95 -22.54 -17.13
C GLY A 74 0.78 -21.20 -16.38
N LEU A 75 1.48 -21.00 -15.27
CA LEU A 75 1.29 -19.88 -14.36
C LEU A 75 1.80 -18.57 -14.97
N LEU A 76 0.94 -17.55 -14.99
CA LEU A 76 1.28 -16.17 -15.30
C LEU A 76 0.67 -15.23 -14.26
N HIS A 77 1.30 -14.07 -14.03
CA HIS A 77 0.71 -12.97 -13.28
C HIS A 77 -0.17 -12.15 -14.24
N GLY A 78 -1.49 -12.18 -14.07
CA GLY A 78 -2.44 -11.58 -15.00
C GLY A 78 -2.86 -10.15 -14.65
N GLU A 79 -3.24 -9.90 -13.40
CA GLU A 79 -3.60 -8.56 -12.91
C GLU A 79 -3.05 -8.35 -11.51
N HIS A 80 -2.81 -7.09 -11.16
CA HIS A 80 -2.41 -6.69 -9.81
C HIS A 80 -3.15 -5.42 -9.42
N ASP A 81 -3.76 -5.40 -8.24
CA ASP A 81 -4.43 -4.25 -7.65
C ASP A 81 -3.86 -4.00 -6.26
N LEU A 82 -3.19 -2.88 -6.11
CA LEU A 82 -2.58 -2.44 -4.86
C LEU A 82 -3.46 -1.36 -4.24
N ILE A 83 -3.98 -1.62 -3.04
CA ILE A 83 -4.73 -0.65 -2.23
C ILE A 83 -3.85 -0.20 -1.08
N LEU A 84 -3.59 1.11 -0.98
CA LEU A 84 -2.69 1.71 0.00
C LEU A 84 -3.50 2.41 1.09
N HIS A 85 -3.44 1.84 2.30
CA HIS A 85 -4.14 2.36 3.48
C HIS A 85 -3.27 3.37 4.23
N SER A 86 -1.97 3.08 4.37
CA SER A 86 -0.97 3.92 5.03
C SER A 86 0.38 3.83 4.30
N PRO A 87 1.21 4.88 4.30
CA PRO A 87 2.54 4.83 3.69
C PRO A 87 3.48 3.90 4.48
N LEU A 88 4.37 3.24 3.75
CA LEU A 88 5.47 2.45 4.31
C LEU A 88 6.44 3.36 5.10
N PRO A 89 6.92 2.95 6.29
CA PRO A 89 8.04 3.63 6.96
C PRO A 89 9.30 3.69 6.07
N PRO A 90 9.92 4.85 5.84
CA PRO A 90 11.15 4.96 5.04
C PRO A 90 12.37 4.31 5.70
N GLU A 91 12.40 4.20 7.04
CA GLU A 91 13.50 3.60 7.79
C GLU A 91 13.53 2.06 7.70
N GLY A 92 12.39 1.43 7.39
CA GLY A 92 12.18 -0.01 7.51
C GLY A 92 11.11 -0.39 8.53
N ASP A 93 10.62 -1.62 8.44
CA ASP A 93 9.67 -2.19 9.40
C ASP A 93 9.69 -3.73 9.35
N THR A 94 9.13 -4.37 10.39
CA THR A 94 8.77 -5.79 10.38
C THR A 94 7.29 -5.91 10.06
N LEU A 95 7.00 -6.43 8.87
CA LEU A 95 5.66 -6.52 8.32
C LEU A 95 5.05 -7.89 8.55
N ALA A 96 3.76 -7.93 8.90
CA ALA A 96 2.96 -9.15 9.00
C ALA A 96 1.94 -9.18 7.87
N THR A 97 2.00 -10.18 7.00
CA THR A 97 1.08 -10.33 5.86
C THR A 97 0.20 -11.55 6.04
N GLU A 98 -1.11 -11.37 5.99
CA GLU A 98 -2.09 -12.45 6.00
C GLU A 98 -3.02 -12.34 4.79
N GLY A 99 -3.49 -13.47 4.28
CA GLY A 99 -4.25 -13.50 3.04
C GLY A 99 -5.09 -14.74 2.86
N ARG A 100 -5.64 -14.89 1.65
CA ARG A 100 -6.42 -16.06 1.22
C ARG A 100 -6.56 -16.08 -0.29
N ILE A 101 -6.84 -17.25 -0.84
CA ILE A 101 -7.43 -17.37 -2.17
C ILE A 101 -8.92 -17.03 -2.04
N THR A 102 -9.37 -15.96 -2.67
CA THR A 102 -10.76 -15.51 -2.56
C THR A 102 -11.66 -16.21 -3.58
N HIS A 103 -11.16 -16.43 -4.80
CA HIS A 103 -11.93 -17.00 -5.90
C HIS A 103 -11.06 -17.83 -6.84
N MET A 104 -11.68 -18.80 -7.52
CA MET A 104 -11.11 -19.52 -8.66
C MET A 104 -12.15 -19.58 -9.78
N TYR A 105 -11.88 -18.90 -10.89
CA TYR A 105 -12.76 -18.82 -12.05
C TYR A 105 -12.34 -19.78 -13.15
N ASP A 106 -13.30 -20.47 -13.76
CA ASP A 106 -13.08 -21.37 -14.88
C ASP A 106 -13.36 -20.65 -16.20
N ARG A 107 -12.37 -20.59 -17.11
CA ARG A 107 -12.58 -20.01 -18.44
C ARG A 107 -12.98 -21.06 -19.48
N GLY A 108 -13.08 -22.32 -19.08
CA GLY A 108 -13.36 -23.48 -19.92
C GLY A 108 -12.10 -24.25 -20.33
N GLU A 109 -12.31 -25.44 -20.86
CA GLU A 109 -11.25 -26.32 -21.35
C GLU A 109 -10.38 -25.60 -22.41
N GLY A 110 -9.06 -25.71 -22.26
CA GLY A 110 -8.07 -25.04 -23.12
C GLY A 110 -7.98 -23.51 -22.99
N LYS A 111 -8.80 -22.88 -22.14
CA LYS A 111 -8.81 -21.41 -21.92
C LYS A 111 -8.20 -20.99 -20.58
N GLY A 112 -7.90 -21.96 -19.73
CA GLY A 112 -7.27 -21.79 -18.41
C GLY A 112 -8.25 -21.34 -17.32
N ALA A 113 -7.70 -20.90 -16.22
CA ALA A 113 -8.43 -20.47 -15.02
C ALA A 113 -7.82 -19.21 -14.41
N LEU A 114 -8.59 -18.46 -13.63
CA LEU A 114 -8.09 -17.34 -12.85
C LEU A 114 -8.15 -17.67 -11.36
N VAL A 115 -7.06 -17.50 -10.64
CA VAL A 115 -7.00 -17.68 -9.18
C VAL A 115 -6.74 -16.31 -8.56
N ILE A 116 -7.67 -15.85 -7.72
CA ILE A 116 -7.60 -14.52 -7.10
C ILE A 116 -7.07 -14.68 -5.68
N VAL A 117 -5.96 -14.00 -5.40
CA VAL A 117 -5.30 -13.99 -4.09
C VAL A 117 -5.39 -12.59 -3.52
N GLU A 118 -5.96 -12.46 -2.33
CA GLU A 118 -5.99 -11.21 -1.57
C GLU A 118 -5.10 -11.36 -0.34
N ALA A 119 -4.23 -10.37 -0.11
CA ALA A 119 -3.29 -10.34 1.00
C ALA A 119 -3.24 -8.93 1.59
N THR A 120 -3.41 -8.83 2.90
CA THR A 120 -3.28 -7.58 3.64
C THR A 120 -2.02 -7.61 4.50
N THR A 121 -1.28 -6.51 4.47
CA THR A 121 -0.05 -6.34 5.23
C THR A 121 -0.21 -5.27 6.30
N TYR A 122 0.28 -5.59 7.49
CA TYR A 122 0.28 -4.74 8.68
C TYR A 122 1.72 -4.43 9.09
N GLY A 123 1.94 -3.20 9.58
CA GLY A 123 3.22 -2.81 10.20
C GLY A 123 3.37 -3.40 11.60
N SER A 124 4.57 -3.29 12.17
CA SER A 124 4.86 -3.79 13.53
C SER A 124 4.04 -3.11 14.62
N ASP A 125 3.55 -1.90 14.34
CA ASP A 125 2.62 -1.14 15.20
C ASP A 125 1.15 -1.55 15.05
N GLY A 126 0.86 -2.55 14.23
CA GLY A 126 -0.48 -3.07 13.97
C GLY A 126 -1.30 -2.27 12.95
N ARG A 127 -0.77 -1.19 12.37
CA ARG A 127 -1.49 -0.45 11.33
C ARG A 127 -1.59 -1.26 10.05
N LYS A 128 -2.76 -1.20 9.43
CA LYS A 128 -2.97 -1.72 8.08
C LYS A 128 -2.23 -0.81 7.09
N LEU A 129 -1.25 -1.35 6.37
CA LEU A 129 -0.43 -0.58 5.43
C LEU A 129 -0.99 -0.67 4.02
N PHE A 130 -1.17 -1.88 3.50
CA PHE A 130 -1.67 -2.08 2.14
C PHE A 130 -2.36 -3.44 1.97
N THR A 131 -3.13 -3.57 0.90
CA THR A 131 -3.73 -4.82 0.44
C THR A 131 -3.33 -5.05 -1.01
N ASN A 132 -2.73 -6.21 -1.29
CA ASN A 132 -2.46 -6.69 -2.63
C ASN A 132 -3.58 -7.64 -3.07
N ILE A 133 -4.09 -7.46 -4.27
CA ILE A 133 -5.00 -8.39 -4.93
C ILE A 133 -4.35 -8.83 -6.24
N ALA A 134 -3.90 -10.07 -6.31
CA ALA A 134 -3.29 -10.64 -7.51
C ALA A 134 -4.27 -11.59 -8.21
N THR A 135 -4.36 -11.43 -9.53
CA THR A 135 -5.02 -12.41 -10.40
C THR A 135 -3.96 -13.26 -11.07
N LEU A 136 -3.87 -14.53 -10.68
CA LEU A 136 -3.00 -15.50 -11.30
C LEU A 136 -3.73 -16.16 -12.46
N PHE A 137 -3.12 -16.16 -13.65
CA PHE A 137 -3.66 -16.83 -14.82
C PHE A 137 -3.02 -18.21 -14.97
N ALA A 138 -3.79 -19.24 -14.64
CA ALA A 138 -3.43 -20.64 -14.73
C ALA A 138 -3.84 -21.19 -16.11
N ARG A 139 -3.01 -20.94 -17.13
CA ARG A 139 -3.35 -21.18 -18.54
C ARG A 139 -3.76 -22.61 -18.88
N LEU A 140 -3.25 -23.57 -18.12
CA LEU A 140 -3.41 -25.00 -18.38
C LEU A 140 -4.48 -25.67 -17.51
N ASP A 141 -5.14 -24.91 -16.63
CA ASP A 141 -5.97 -25.46 -15.54
C ASP A 141 -7.46 -25.09 -15.68
N GLY A 142 -7.96 -24.94 -16.91
CA GLY A 142 -9.39 -24.70 -17.21
C GLY A 142 -10.19 -26.00 -17.40
N GLY A 143 -11.52 -25.89 -17.44
CA GLY A 143 -12.43 -27.03 -17.68
C GLY A 143 -12.75 -27.85 -16.43
N PHE A 144 -12.62 -27.26 -15.24
CA PHE A 144 -12.90 -27.91 -13.96
C PHE A 144 -14.36 -27.74 -13.47
N GLY A 145 -15.21 -27.10 -14.27
CA GLY A 145 -16.63 -26.88 -13.95
C GLY A 145 -16.83 -25.79 -12.89
N GLY A 146 -15.98 -24.76 -12.89
CA GLY A 146 -16.14 -23.57 -12.05
C GLY A 146 -17.05 -22.52 -12.67
N GLU A 147 -17.31 -21.44 -11.92
CA GLU A 147 -18.01 -20.27 -12.45
C GLU A 147 -17.10 -19.46 -13.40
N PRO A 148 -17.65 -18.85 -14.46
CA PRO A 148 -16.87 -17.99 -15.34
C PRO A 148 -16.46 -16.69 -14.62
N PRO A 149 -15.33 -16.07 -14.99
CA PRO A 149 -14.93 -14.81 -14.40
C PRO A 149 -15.93 -13.69 -14.72
N PRO A 150 -16.11 -12.71 -13.81
CA PRO A 150 -16.99 -11.58 -14.05
C PRO A 150 -16.54 -10.81 -15.30
N LYS A 151 -17.52 -10.30 -16.05
CA LYS A 151 -17.24 -9.42 -17.19
C LYS A 151 -16.92 -8.03 -16.67
N GLU A 152 -15.76 -7.51 -17.07
CA GLU A 152 -15.37 -6.13 -16.82
C GLU A 152 -15.58 -5.29 -18.08
N VAL A 153 -16.26 -4.15 -17.94
CA VAL A 153 -16.35 -3.12 -18.98
C VAL A 153 -15.30 -2.06 -18.64
N PHE A 154 -14.32 -1.90 -19.52
CA PHE A 154 -13.25 -0.92 -19.37
C PHE A 154 -13.00 -0.26 -20.72
N ALA A 155 -12.92 1.07 -20.73
CA ALA A 155 -12.55 1.85 -21.90
C ALA A 155 -11.73 3.08 -21.47
N PHE A 156 -10.72 3.41 -22.27
CA PHE A 156 -10.05 4.70 -22.16
C PHE A 156 -10.94 5.81 -22.75
N PRO A 157 -10.79 7.06 -22.31
CA PRO A 157 -11.41 8.20 -22.97
C PRO A 157 -11.07 8.24 -24.47
N ASP A 158 -12.05 8.59 -25.30
CA ASP A 158 -11.85 8.79 -26.74
C ASP A 158 -11.21 10.16 -27.02
N ARG A 159 -9.97 10.32 -26.54
CA ARG A 159 -9.11 11.49 -26.70
C ARG A 159 -7.65 11.11 -26.46
N GLU A 160 -6.74 11.97 -26.89
CA GLU A 160 -5.31 11.80 -26.60
C GLU A 160 -5.03 11.76 -25.08
N PRO A 161 -3.96 11.06 -24.64
CA PRO A 161 -3.50 11.09 -23.26
C PRO A 161 -3.17 12.52 -22.82
N ASP A 162 -3.45 12.85 -21.55
CA ASP A 162 -3.06 14.14 -20.97
C ASP A 162 -1.55 14.22 -20.74
N PHE A 163 -0.93 13.06 -20.42
CA PHE A 163 0.50 12.94 -20.19
C PHE A 163 1.07 11.69 -20.85
N GLU A 164 2.31 11.79 -21.30
CA GLU A 164 3.10 10.67 -21.76
C GLU A 164 4.49 10.70 -21.11
N GLU A 165 4.92 9.58 -20.56
CA GLU A 165 6.26 9.43 -19.98
C GLU A 165 6.99 8.30 -20.71
N THR A 166 8.08 8.65 -21.40
CA THR A 166 8.96 7.67 -22.06
C THR A 166 10.08 7.28 -21.11
N GLN A 167 10.27 5.98 -20.91
CA GLN A 167 11.31 5.43 -20.04
C GLN A 167 12.08 4.35 -20.80
N HIS A 168 13.37 4.21 -20.45
CA HIS A 168 14.28 3.26 -21.08
C HIS A 168 14.81 2.29 -20.02
N PRO A 169 14.09 1.18 -19.73
CA PRO A 169 14.62 0.13 -18.89
C PRO A 169 15.98 -0.36 -19.39
N SER A 170 16.91 -0.65 -18.47
CA SER A 170 18.21 -1.20 -18.85
C SER A 170 18.07 -2.62 -19.44
N PRO A 171 18.95 -3.05 -20.36
CA PRO A 171 19.09 -4.47 -20.73
C PRO A 171 19.34 -5.38 -19.52
N ASP A 172 19.96 -4.86 -18.46
CA ASP A 172 20.28 -5.60 -17.23
C ASP A 172 19.23 -5.38 -16.12
N GLN A 173 18.12 -4.67 -16.40
CA GLN A 173 17.12 -4.29 -15.40
C GLN A 173 16.57 -5.46 -14.58
N PRO A 174 16.26 -6.65 -15.16
CA PRO A 174 15.77 -7.79 -14.38
C PRO A 174 16.78 -8.30 -13.35
N LEU A 175 18.09 -8.14 -13.60
CA LEU A 175 19.15 -8.59 -12.69
C LEU A 175 19.16 -7.82 -11.38
N VAL A 176 18.77 -6.53 -11.44
CA VAL A 176 18.61 -5.68 -10.26
C VAL A 176 17.24 -5.92 -9.61
N TYR A 177 16.16 -5.86 -10.40
CA TYR A 177 14.79 -5.96 -9.88
C TYR A 177 14.52 -7.28 -9.12
N ARG A 178 15.06 -8.41 -9.61
CA ARG A 178 14.89 -9.72 -8.95
C ARG A 178 15.39 -9.76 -7.50
N LEU A 179 16.31 -8.86 -7.13
CA LEU A 179 16.84 -8.75 -5.77
C LEU A 179 15.81 -8.16 -4.79
N SER A 180 14.70 -7.61 -5.29
CA SER A 180 13.56 -7.17 -4.48
C SER A 180 12.55 -8.29 -4.16
N GLY A 181 12.83 -9.55 -4.56
CA GLY A 181 12.12 -10.74 -4.08
C GLY A 181 11.86 -11.80 -5.15
N ASP A 182 11.45 -11.39 -6.36
CA ASP A 182 11.08 -12.33 -7.43
C ASP A 182 12.33 -12.86 -8.15
N THR A 183 12.82 -14.00 -7.67
CA THR A 183 14.00 -14.69 -8.17
C THR A 183 13.71 -15.73 -9.25
N PHE A 184 12.47 -15.77 -9.79
CA PHE A 184 12.04 -16.78 -10.75
C PHE A 184 12.94 -16.81 -12.00
N ALA A 185 13.32 -18.03 -12.42
CA ALA A 185 14.35 -18.26 -13.43
C ALA A 185 14.01 -17.65 -14.81
N LEU A 186 12.71 -17.48 -15.10
CA LEU A 186 12.19 -16.86 -16.33
C LEU A 186 12.82 -15.49 -16.66
N HIS A 187 13.30 -14.78 -15.64
CA HIS A 187 13.81 -13.43 -15.76
C HIS A 187 15.34 -13.34 -15.81
N VAL A 188 16.06 -14.46 -15.76
CA VAL A 188 17.54 -14.46 -15.71
C VAL A 188 18.18 -15.60 -16.50
N ASP A 189 17.53 -16.75 -16.64
CA ASP A 189 18.07 -17.94 -17.30
C ASP A 189 17.53 -18.04 -18.75
N PRO A 190 18.39 -17.89 -19.78
CA PRO A 190 17.97 -17.98 -21.17
C PRO A 190 17.41 -19.34 -21.57
N ASP A 191 17.93 -20.43 -21.01
CA ASP A 191 17.50 -21.78 -21.36
C ASP A 191 16.13 -22.07 -20.75
N PHE A 192 15.91 -21.64 -19.50
CA PHE A 192 14.61 -21.71 -18.86
C PHE A 192 13.55 -20.87 -19.60
N ALA A 193 13.89 -19.65 -20.01
CA ALA A 193 12.98 -18.77 -20.73
C ALA A 193 12.57 -19.34 -22.09
N ARG A 194 13.51 -19.91 -22.85
CA ARG A 194 13.22 -20.60 -24.12
C ARG A 194 12.39 -21.85 -23.94
N ALA A 195 12.69 -22.66 -22.93
CA ALA A 195 11.86 -23.81 -22.57
C ALA A 195 10.42 -23.40 -22.17
N SER A 196 10.26 -22.18 -21.66
CA SER A 196 8.95 -21.60 -21.30
C SER A 196 8.24 -20.92 -22.48
N GLY A 197 8.83 -20.91 -23.68
CA GLY A 197 8.23 -20.37 -24.91
C GLY A 197 8.54 -18.91 -25.21
N PHE A 198 9.56 -18.31 -24.59
CA PHE A 198 10.05 -16.96 -24.88
C PHE A 198 11.34 -16.98 -25.69
N GLU A 199 11.71 -15.86 -26.33
CA GLU A 199 12.96 -15.78 -27.10
C GLU A 199 14.21 -15.73 -26.20
N GLY A 200 14.03 -15.23 -24.98
CA GLY A 200 15.02 -15.09 -23.92
C GLY A 200 14.36 -14.59 -22.65
N PRO A 201 15.15 -14.22 -21.62
CA PRO A 201 14.60 -13.70 -20.38
C PRO A 201 13.75 -12.45 -20.63
N ILE A 202 12.59 -12.37 -19.98
CA ILE A 202 11.68 -11.22 -20.06
C ILE A 202 11.79 -10.37 -18.79
N MET A 203 11.45 -9.09 -18.91
CA MET A 203 11.23 -8.20 -17.76
C MET A 203 10.15 -8.78 -16.84
N HIS A 204 10.32 -8.65 -15.53
CA HIS A 204 9.23 -8.89 -14.59
C HIS A 204 8.09 -7.92 -14.88
N GLY A 205 6.85 -8.43 -14.94
CA GLY A 205 5.68 -7.56 -15.10
C GLY A 205 5.60 -6.51 -13.97
N LEU A 206 5.92 -6.91 -12.73
CA LEU A 206 5.96 -6.01 -11.59
C LEU A 206 7.10 -4.97 -11.65
N CYS A 207 8.15 -5.22 -12.45
CA CYS A 207 9.16 -4.19 -12.74
C CYS A 207 8.58 -3.11 -13.65
N THR A 208 7.97 -3.49 -14.78
CA THR A 208 7.27 -2.54 -15.68
C THR A 208 6.17 -1.77 -14.93
N HIS A 209 5.46 -2.43 -14.01
CA HIS A 209 4.51 -1.80 -13.10
C HIS A 209 5.17 -0.72 -12.21
N GLY A 210 6.38 -0.94 -11.70
CA GLY A 210 7.13 0.06 -10.95
C GLY A 210 7.57 1.26 -11.80
N PHE A 211 7.97 1.03 -13.06
CA PHE A 211 8.22 2.13 -14.02
C PHE A 211 6.97 2.98 -14.24
N ALA A 212 5.81 2.34 -14.47
CA ALA A 212 4.53 3.02 -14.61
C ALA A 212 4.10 3.75 -13.33
N CYS A 213 4.37 3.18 -12.14
CA CYS A 213 4.10 3.81 -10.85
C CYS A 213 4.84 5.15 -10.73
N ARG A 214 6.14 5.17 -11.06
CA ARG A 214 6.92 6.41 -11.10
C ARG A 214 6.39 7.42 -12.11
N ALA A 215 6.04 6.96 -13.31
CA ALA A 215 5.45 7.83 -14.34
C ALA A 215 4.17 8.50 -13.87
N VAL A 216 3.24 7.77 -13.23
CA VAL A 216 2.00 8.37 -12.73
C VAL A 216 2.25 9.34 -11.58
N ILE A 217 3.19 9.05 -10.67
CA ILE A 217 3.57 9.98 -9.59
C ILE A 217 4.12 11.28 -10.17
N LYS A 218 5.07 11.18 -11.11
CA LYS A 218 5.73 12.32 -11.75
C LYS A 218 4.73 13.31 -12.36
N HIS A 219 3.66 12.83 -12.98
CA HIS A 219 2.71 13.69 -13.70
C HIS A 219 1.48 14.08 -12.87
N LEU A 220 1.01 13.26 -11.94
CA LEU A 220 -0.24 13.51 -11.22
C LEU A 220 -0.05 14.12 -9.83
N PHE A 221 1.03 13.75 -9.12
CA PHE A 221 1.31 14.22 -7.75
C PHE A 221 2.85 14.20 -7.50
N PRO A 222 3.60 15.06 -8.21
CA PRO A 222 5.06 15.02 -8.25
C PRO A 222 5.68 15.17 -6.86
N GLY A 223 6.59 14.25 -6.53
CA GLY A 223 7.30 14.25 -5.25
C GLY A 223 6.44 13.88 -4.04
N GLU A 224 5.19 13.45 -4.23
CA GLU A 224 4.24 13.09 -3.15
C GLU A 224 3.72 11.65 -3.29
N PRO A 225 4.59 10.63 -3.38
CA PRO A 225 4.20 9.22 -3.54
C PRO A 225 3.20 8.73 -2.46
N GLU A 226 3.29 9.26 -1.25
CA GLU A 226 2.41 8.96 -0.11
C GLU A 226 0.93 9.27 -0.36
N ARG A 227 0.60 10.03 -1.40
CA ARG A 227 -0.77 10.34 -1.79
C ARG A 227 -1.44 9.20 -2.56
N MET A 228 -0.69 8.24 -3.10
CA MET A 228 -1.29 7.13 -3.84
C MET A 228 -2.17 6.28 -2.91
N ALA A 229 -3.39 6.00 -3.34
CA ALA A 229 -4.38 5.23 -2.58
C ALA A 229 -4.73 3.90 -3.25
N ARG A 230 -4.63 3.85 -4.59
CA ARG A 230 -4.82 2.63 -5.36
C ARG A 230 -3.97 2.65 -6.62
N PHE A 231 -3.43 1.51 -7.01
CA PHE A 231 -2.68 1.33 -8.25
C PHE A 231 -2.96 -0.07 -8.81
N ARG A 232 -3.76 -0.13 -9.88
CA ARG A 232 -4.19 -1.37 -10.52
C ARG A 232 -3.67 -1.45 -11.95
N VAL A 233 -3.28 -2.65 -12.39
CA VAL A 233 -2.92 -2.97 -13.77
C VAL A 233 -3.41 -4.34 -14.20
N ARG A 234 -3.53 -4.52 -15.51
CA ARG A 234 -3.57 -5.82 -16.18
C ARG A 234 -2.32 -6.00 -17.04
N PHE A 235 -1.59 -7.08 -16.82
CA PHE A 235 -0.45 -7.46 -17.66
C PHE A 235 -0.97 -8.06 -18.97
N SER A 236 -0.55 -7.48 -20.10
CA SER A 236 -1.11 -7.81 -21.42
C SER A 236 -0.14 -8.55 -22.32
N ARG A 237 1.11 -8.09 -22.38
CA ARG A 237 2.19 -8.68 -23.20
C ARG A 237 3.51 -8.65 -22.45
N PRO A 238 4.42 -9.62 -22.72
CA PRO A 238 5.78 -9.57 -22.17
C PRO A 238 6.55 -8.37 -22.73
N LEU A 239 7.56 -7.94 -21.99
CA LEU A 239 8.52 -6.92 -22.39
C LEU A 239 9.91 -7.54 -22.28
N TYR A 240 10.76 -7.42 -23.30
CA TYR A 240 12.14 -7.86 -23.21
C TYR A 240 13.03 -6.76 -22.59
N PRO A 241 14.09 -7.13 -21.87
CA PRO A 241 14.99 -6.15 -21.25
C PRO A 241 15.60 -5.20 -22.27
N GLY A 242 15.77 -3.92 -21.88
CA GLY A 242 16.29 -2.88 -22.77
C GLY A 242 15.25 -2.21 -23.69
N GLN A 243 14.07 -2.82 -23.87
CA GLN A 243 13.06 -2.25 -24.76
C GLN A 243 12.43 -0.97 -24.18
N PRO A 244 12.38 0.13 -24.95
CA PRO A 244 11.79 1.38 -24.51
C PRO A 244 10.29 1.28 -24.33
N ILE A 245 9.77 1.94 -23.30
CA ILE A 245 8.35 1.96 -22.97
C ILE A 245 7.82 3.38 -22.89
N ARG A 246 6.51 3.54 -23.10
CA ARG A 246 5.80 4.79 -22.85
C ARG A 246 4.56 4.55 -22.02
N THR A 247 4.45 5.23 -20.89
CA THR A 247 3.24 5.26 -20.07
C THR A 247 2.37 6.44 -20.51
N GLN A 248 1.16 6.15 -20.96
CA GLN A 248 0.14 7.11 -21.39
C GLN A 248 -0.90 7.24 -20.29
N ILE A 249 -1.25 8.48 -19.91
CA ILE A 249 -2.07 8.77 -18.72
C ILE A 249 -3.23 9.70 -19.11
N TRP A 250 -4.44 9.33 -18.71
CA TRP A 250 -5.67 10.12 -18.86
C TRP A 250 -6.21 10.48 -17.47
N LYS A 251 -6.08 11.74 -17.08
CA LYS A 251 -6.69 12.28 -15.87
C LYS A 251 -8.20 12.39 -16.10
N LEU A 252 -8.99 11.70 -15.27
CA LEU A 252 -10.45 11.77 -15.34
C LEU A 252 -10.98 12.93 -14.51
N GLU A 253 -10.49 13.03 -13.28
CA GLU A 253 -10.87 14.03 -12.29
C GLU A 253 -9.74 14.18 -11.25
N GLU A 254 -9.92 15.08 -10.29
CA GLU A 254 -9.00 15.12 -9.14
C GLU A 254 -9.16 13.85 -8.31
N GLY A 255 -8.05 13.19 -8.02
CA GLY A 255 -8.00 11.93 -7.28
C GLY A 255 -8.10 10.66 -8.14
N LYS A 256 -8.27 10.76 -9.47
CA LYS A 256 -8.40 9.57 -10.34
C LYS A 256 -7.90 9.75 -11.77
N ALA A 257 -7.16 8.76 -12.26
CA ALA A 257 -6.71 8.67 -13.65
C ALA A 257 -6.68 7.22 -14.16
N LEU A 258 -6.74 7.07 -15.48
CA LEU A 258 -6.45 5.82 -16.17
C LEU A 258 -5.08 5.89 -16.82
N PHE A 259 -4.43 4.76 -17.01
CA PHE A 259 -3.17 4.71 -17.75
C PHE A 259 -2.98 3.39 -18.47
N ARG A 260 -2.06 3.38 -19.44
CA ARG A 260 -1.51 2.16 -20.04
C ARG A 260 -0.03 2.36 -20.31
N THR A 261 0.70 1.27 -20.49
CA THR A 261 2.10 1.30 -20.91
C THR A 261 2.26 0.52 -22.20
N VAL A 262 2.90 1.13 -23.19
CA VAL A 262 3.16 0.55 -24.51
C VAL A 262 4.66 0.31 -24.70
N ASN A 263 5.01 -0.75 -25.42
CA ASN A 263 6.34 -0.97 -25.96
C ASN A 263 6.51 -0.06 -27.20
N LEU A 264 7.54 0.78 -27.21
CA LEU A 264 7.76 1.75 -28.29
C LEU A 264 8.37 1.14 -29.56
N GLU A 265 8.96 -0.06 -29.49
CA GLU A 265 9.47 -0.76 -30.67
C GLU A 265 8.34 -1.48 -31.42
N THR A 266 7.41 -2.10 -30.69
CA THR A 266 6.37 -2.95 -31.28
C THR A 266 4.99 -2.27 -31.36
N GLY A 267 4.77 -1.21 -30.60
CA GLY A 267 3.46 -0.58 -30.41
C GLY A 267 2.49 -1.39 -29.55
N GLU A 268 2.91 -2.54 -29.01
CA GLU A 268 2.05 -3.39 -28.19
C GLU A 268 1.82 -2.81 -26.79
N VAL A 269 0.59 -2.98 -26.28
CA VAL A 269 0.26 -2.65 -24.88
C VAL A 269 0.82 -3.73 -23.96
N VAL A 270 1.73 -3.36 -23.06
CA VAL A 270 2.34 -4.26 -22.07
C VAL A 270 1.62 -4.21 -20.73
N LEU A 271 1.20 -3.02 -20.30
CA LEU A 271 0.29 -2.82 -19.17
C LEU A 271 -0.99 -2.15 -19.67
N ASP A 272 -2.12 -2.76 -19.39
CA ASP A 272 -3.44 -2.29 -19.81
C ASP A 272 -4.33 -2.08 -18.58
N ARG A 273 -5.47 -1.43 -18.78
CA ARG A 273 -6.48 -1.18 -17.73
C ARG A 273 -5.91 -0.57 -16.45
N GLY A 274 -4.92 0.30 -16.60
CA GLY A 274 -4.29 0.97 -15.49
C GLY A 274 -5.28 1.91 -14.81
N ILE A 275 -5.41 1.80 -13.50
CA ILE A 275 -6.18 2.73 -12.66
C ILE A 275 -5.24 3.24 -11.57
N VAL A 276 -5.20 4.55 -11.38
CA VAL A 276 -4.55 5.18 -10.24
C VAL A 276 -5.55 6.08 -9.53
N GLU A 277 -5.62 5.94 -8.21
CA GLU A 277 -6.39 6.81 -7.33
C GLU A 277 -5.45 7.42 -6.29
N TRP A 278 -5.63 8.69 -5.97
CA TRP A 278 -4.83 9.41 -4.99
C TRP A 278 -5.68 10.31 -4.10
N VAL A 279 -5.17 10.61 -2.91
CA VAL A 279 -5.87 11.42 -1.91
C VAL A 279 -5.35 12.85 -1.85
N SER A 280 -6.08 13.70 -1.11
CA SER A 280 -5.62 15.04 -0.76
C SER A 280 -4.37 14.98 0.11
N ARG A 281 -3.62 16.09 0.17
CA ARG A 281 -2.44 16.22 1.04
C ARG A 281 -2.78 16.04 2.51
N GLU A 282 -3.90 16.58 2.95
CA GLU A 282 -4.40 16.45 4.33
C GLU A 282 -4.66 14.99 4.69
N GLU A 283 -5.25 14.23 3.77
CA GLU A 283 -5.51 12.81 3.97
C GLU A 283 -4.22 11.99 3.96
N ALA A 284 -3.28 12.29 3.06
CA ALA A 284 -1.97 11.64 3.05
C ALA A 284 -1.20 11.89 4.36
N GLN A 285 -1.21 13.14 4.86
CA GLN A 285 -0.64 13.49 6.16
C GLN A 285 -1.33 12.75 7.30
N ARG A 286 -2.66 12.57 7.26
CA ARG A 286 -3.39 11.78 8.26
C ARG A 286 -2.95 10.32 8.26
N ARG A 287 -2.80 9.71 7.08
CA ARG A 287 -2.34 8.32 6.91
C ARG A 287 -0.88 8.14 7.34
N ALA A 288 -0.04 9.15 7.14
CA ALA A 288 1.39 9.15 7.47
C ALA A 288 1.71 9.35 8.95
N ARG A 289 0.74 9.59 9.84
CA ARG A 289 1.02 9.72 11.27
C ARG A 289 1.37 8.35 11.87
N TYR A 290 2.67 8.08 12.02
CA TYR A 290 3.23 6.88 12.68
C TYR A 290 3.03 6.92 14.20
N GLY A 291 2.86 5.74 14.83
CA GLY A 291 2.76 5.55 16.29
C GLY A 291 1.35 5.25 16.83
N ILE A 292 1.26 4.97 18.14
CA ILE A 292 -0.01 4.65 18.83
C ILE A 292 -1.01 5.80 18.65
N ARG A 293 -2.19 5.49 18.13
CA ARG A 293 -3.31 6.42 17.92
C ARG A 293 -4.46 6.13 18.86
N PHE A 294 -5.22 7.18 19.18
CA PHE A 294 -6.42 7.12 20.01
C PHE A 294 -7.64 7.74 19.30
N ASP A 295 -7.62 7.76 17.96
CA ASP A 295 -8.70 8.29 17.14
C ASP A 295 -10.06 7.66 17.52
N GLY A 296 -11.08 8.50 17.67
CA GLY A 296 -12.42 8.07 18.07
C GLY A 296 -12.55 7.64 19.54
N ARG A 297 -11.49 7.74 20.34
CA ARG A 297 -11.52 7.47 21.79
C ARG A 297 -11.52 8.78 22.59
N VAL A 298 -12.13 8.71 23.78
CA VAL A 298 -12.07 9.78 24.78
C VAL A 298 -11.04 9.38 25.84
N ALA A 299 -10.17 10.32 26.21
CA ALA A 299 -9.21 10.16 27.31
C ALA A 299 -9.50 11.19 28.40
N VAL A 300 -9.72 10.73 29.62
CA VAL A 300 -9.81 11.58 30.81
C VAL A 300 -8.42 11.67 31.43
N VAL A 301 -7.92 12.89 31.59
CA VAL A 301 -6.62 13.12 32.25
C VAL A 301 -6.89 13.94 33.51
N THR A 302 -6.62 13.36 34.67
CA THR A 302 -6.78 13.99 35.99
C THR A 302 -5.52 14.75 36.38
N GLY A 303 -5.65 15.95 36.94
CA GLY A 303 -4.51 16.84 37.18
C GLY A 303 -3.89 17.34 35.86
N ALA A 304 -4.72 17.48 34.82
CA ALA A 304 -4.28 17.81 33.47
C ALA A 304 -3.89 19.27 33.28
N GLY A 305 -4.13 20.14 34.27
CA GLY A 305 -3.90 21.56 34.14
C GLY A 305 -2.41 21.93 34.09
N ARG A 306 -1.52 21.10 34.66
CA ARG A 306 -0.08 21.42 34.83
C ARG A 306 0.81 20.19 34.72
N GLY A 307 2.12 20.43 34.65
CA GLY A 307 3.16 19.40 34.79
C GLY A 307 2.96 18.21 33.83
N LEU A 308 3.11 17.00 34.36
CA LEU A 308 2.99 15.76 33.58
C LEU A 308 1.57 15.55 33.03
N GLY A 309 0.54 15.87 33.80
CA GLY A 309 -0.86 15.73 33.36
C GLY A 309 -1.13 16.55 32.11
N ARG A 310 -0.66 17.80 32.06
CA ARG A 310 -0.75 18.65 30.85
C ARG A 310 -0.01 18.03 29.67
N VAL A 311 1.20 17.53 29.88
CA VAL A 311 1.98 16.88 28.81
C VAL A 311 1.24 15.66 28.27
N TYR A 312 0.65 14.83 29.14
CA TYR A 312 -0.14 13.67 28.71
C TYR A 312 -1.40 14.08 27.95
N ALA A 313 -2.12 15.10 28.41
CA ALA A 313 -3.30 15.63 27.71
C ALA A 313 -2.95 16.10 26.28
N LEU A 314 -1.89 16.88 26.13
CA LEU A 314 -1.42 17.36 24.82
C LEU A 314 -0.96 16.20 23.92
N GLU A 315 -0.19 15.25 24.45
CA GLU A 315 0.32 14.11 23.68
C GLU A 315 -0.80 13.13 23.27
N LEU A 316 -1.81 12.92 24.11
CA LEU A 316 -2.99 12.13 23.78
C LEU A 316 -3.84 12.81 22.70
N ALA A 317 -4.07 14.12 22.83
CA ALA A 317 -4.79 14.91 21.83
C ALA A 317 -4.07 14.90 20.47
N LYS A 318 -2.74 15.09 20.46
CA LYS A 318 -1.90 14.98 19.26
C LYS A 318 -2.01 13.60 18.59
N ARG A 319 -2.23 12.55 19.38
CA ARG A 319 -2.47 11.17 18.93
C ARG A 319 -3.93 10.86 18.59
N GLY A 320 -4.82 11.86 18.57
CA GLY A 320 -6.19 11.75 18.07
C GLY A 320 -7.26 11.49 19.13
N ALA A 321 -6.91 11.44 20.42
CA ALA A 321 -7.91 11.34 21.48
C ALA A 321 -8.73 12.64 21.58
N LYS A 322 -10.01 12.52 21.89
CA LYS A 322 -10.78 13.64 22.48
C LYS A 322 -10.45 13.68 23.97
N VAL A 323 -10.05 14.83 24.50
CA VAL A 323 -9.49 14.89 25.86
C VAL A 323 -10.41 15.62 26.82
N VAL A 324 -10.77 14.97 27.93
CA VAL A 324 -11.34 15.64 29.11
C VAL A 324 -10.18 16.07 29.99
N VAL A 325 -9.97 17.38 30.05
CA VAL A 325 -8.94 18.02 30.87
C VAL A 325 -9.54 18.23 32.26
N ASN A 326 -9.37 17.24 33.15
CA ASN A 326 -9.86 17.32 34.52
C ASN A 326 -8.81 17.97 35.42
N ASP A 327 -9.12 19.16 35.92
CA ASP A 327 -8.33 19.85 36.94
C ASP A 327 -9.23 20.82 37.74
N PRO A 328 -9.45 20.61 39.05
CA PRO A 328 -10.24 21.52 39.88
C PRO A 328 -9.52 22.86 40.14
N GLY A 329 -8.30 23.04 39.65
CA GLY A 329 -7.53 24.28 39.76
C GLY A 329 -6.89 24.51 41.12
N VAL A 330 -6.97 23.55 42.04
CA VAL A 330 -6.45 23.65 43.42
C VAL A 330 -4.93 23.49 43.47
N ALA A 331 -4.29 24.04 44.52
CA ALA A 331 -2.88 23.81 44.79
C ALA A 331 -2.60 22.35 45.22
N PRO A 332 -1.33 21.88 45.21
CA PRO A 332 -1.00 20.49 45.57
C PRO A 332 -1.46 20.04 46.96
N ASP A 333 -1.65 20.98 47.89
CA ASP A 333 -2.18 20.74 49.24
C ASP A 333 -3.72 20.82 49.31
N GLY A 334 -4.39 21.01 48.18
CA GLY A 334 -5.83 21.16 48.06
C GLY A 334 -6.35 22.57 48.37
N SER A 335 -5.47 23.53 48.64
CA SER A 335 -5.87 24.91 48.97
C SER A 335 -6.00 25.81 47.74
N GLY A 336 -6.88 26.81 47.84
CA GLY A 336 -7.13 27.79 46.77
C GLY A 336 -7.66 27.18 45.47
N GLY A 337 -7.75 28.00 44.42
CA GLY A 337 -7.89 27.51 43.06
C GLY A 337 -8.50 28.49 42.07
N THR A 338 -8.21 28.30 40.79
CA THR A 338 -8.84 29.00 39.67
C THR A 338 -9.15 27.99 38.56
N GLU A 339 -10.40 27.89 38.14
CA GLU A 339 -10.88 27.01 37.05
C GLU A 339 -10.11 27.24 35.72
N GLN A 340 -9.51 28.42 35.56
CA GLN A 340 -8.72 28.86 34.41
C GLN A 340 -7.56 27.93 34.00
N VAL A 341 -7.10 27.02 34.88
CA VAL A 341 -5.97 26.14 34.58
C VAL A 341 -6.35 25.04 33.58
N ALA A 342 -7.54 24.41 33.72
CA ALA A 342 -8.01 23.42 32.76
C ALA A 342 -8.34 24.07 31.41
N ASP A 343 -8.96 25.25 31.45
CA ASP A 343 -9.33 26.00 30.26
C ASP A 343 -8.12 26.35 29.38
N ALA A 344 -7.02 26.78 29.98
CA ALA A 344 -5.80 27.11 29.24
C ALA A 344 -5.24 25.92 28.45
N VAL A 345 -5.30 24.70 29.01
CA VAL A 345 -4.85 23.48 28.33
C VAL A 345 -5.82 23.07 27.23
N VAL A 346 -7.13 23.23 27.45
CA VAL A 346 -8.15 22.99 26.42
C VAL A 346 -7.94 23.91 25.22
N GLU A 347 -7.72 25.20 25.45
CA GLU A 347 -7.47 26.17 24.38
C GLU A 347 -6.17 25.87 23.63
N GLU A 348 -5.12 25.42 24.32
CA GLU A 348 -3.90 24.97 23.67
C GLU A 348 -4.11 23.73 22.79
N ILE A 349 -4.85 22.73 23.28
CA ILE A 349 -5.21 21.54 22.48
C ILE A 349 -5.99 21.96 21.23
N ARG A 350 -6.97 22.85 21.36
CA ARG A 350 -7.76 23.38 20.24
C ARG A 350 -6.91 24.15 19.25
N ALA A 351 -5.99 24.99 19.73
CA ALA A 351 -5.06 25.73 18.88
C ALA A 351 -4.13 24.82 18.08
N LEU A 352 -3.81 23.64 18.61
CA LEU A 352 -3.04 22.59 17.93
C LEU A 352 -3.92 21.66 17.04
N GLY A 353 -5.21 21.97 16.90
CA GLY A 353 -6.15 21.23 16.06
C GLY A 353 -6.77 19.98 16.71
N GLY A 354 -6.65 19.81 18.03
CA GLY A 354 -7.27 18.72 18.79
C GLY A 354 -8.65 19.07 19.35
N GLU A 355 -9.36 18.06 19.87
CA GLU A 355 -10.65 18.22 20.53
C GLU A 355 -10.50 18.03 22.05
N ALA A 356 -10.92 19.02 22.84
CA ALA A 356 -10.89 18.94 24.30
C ALA A 356 -12.02 19.73 24.99
N VAL A 357 -12.36 19.30 26.20
CA VAL A 357 -13.32 19.93 27.12
C VAL A 357 -12.75 19.99 28.53
N PRO A 358 -12.99 21.09 29.28
CA PRO A 358 -12.54 21.20 30.66
C PRO A 358 -13.52 20.48 31.60
N ASN A 359 -13.01 19.96 32.71
CA ASN A 359 -13.81 19.50 33.83
C ASN A 359 -13.13 19.90 35.15
N TYR A 360 -13.92 20.33 36.14
CA TYR A 360 -13.43 20.88 37.41
C TYR A 360 -13.83 20.03 38.62
N ASP A 361 -14.39 18.84 38.41
CA ASP A 361 -14.83 17.96 39.47
C ASP A 361 -13.65 17.30 40.20
N SER A 362 -13.84 17.09 41.50
CA SER A 362 -12.87 16.37 42.33
C SER A 362 -13.00 14.86 42.16
N VAL A 363 -11.87 14.21 41.89
CA VAL A 363 -11.74 12.75 41.88
C VAL A 363 -11.81 12.10 43.27
N ALA A 364 -11.89 12.90 44.35
CA ALA A 364 -11.89 12.41 45.72
C ALA A 364 -13.23 11.82 46.19
N THR A 365 -14.30 11.95 45.39
CA THR A 365 -15.64 11.44 45.72
C THR A 365 -16.20 10.58 44.59
N PRO A 366 -17.00 9.53 44.90
CA PRO A 366 -17.69 8.74 43.87
C PRO A 366 -18.54 9.60 42.93
N GLU A 367 -19.25 10.60 43.49
CA GLU A 367 -20.13 11.48 42.71
C GLU A 367 -19.33 12.39 41.78
N GLY A 368 -18.18 12.90 42.24
CA GLY A 368 -17.26 13.67 41.40
C GLY A 368 -16.68 12.83 40.26
N GLY A 369 -16.24 11.62 40.56
CA GLY A 369 -15.80 10.66 39.53
C GLY A 369 -16.88 10.40 38.48
N GLN A 370 -18.14 10.24 38.88
CA GLN A 370 -19.25 10.03 37.95
C GLN A 370 -19.50 11.23 37.05
N ARG A 371 -19.42 12.46 37.58
CA ARG A 371 -19.62 13.68 36.79
C ARG A 371 -18.51 13.90 35.75
N ILE A 372 -17.26 13.54 36.07
CA ILE A 372 -16.15 13.56 35.09
C ILE A 372 -16.47 12.70 33.86
N ILE A 373 -17.05 11.51 34.07
CA ILE A 373 -17.39 10.59 32.98
C ILE A 373 -18.62 11.04 32.18
N GLN A 374 -19.49 11.85 32.77
CA GLN A 374 -20.67 12.41 32.11
C GLN A 374 -20.38 13.67 31.28
N THR A 375 -19.16 14.21 31.38
CA THR A 375 -18.65 15.32 30.55
C THR A 375 -18.40 14.84 29.13
#